data_AF-A0A7K0JI99-F1
#
_entry.id   AF-A0A7K0JI99-F1
#
_cell.length_a   1.000
_cell.length_b   1.000
_cell.length_c   1.000
_cell.angle_alpha   90.00
_cell.angle_beta   90.00
_cell.angle_gamma   90.00
#
_symmetry.space_group_name_H-M   'P 1'
#
loop_
_entity.id
_entity.type
_entity.pdbx_description
1 polymer ?
#
loop_
_entity_poly.entity_id
_entity_poly.type
_entity_poly.pdbx_seq_one_letter_code
_entity_poly.pdbx_strand_id
1 'polypeptide(L)'
;MAGKNREYADKYAEYAMEQMRRYGIPASVTLAQGILESSNGQSRLALNENNHFGIKATPDWIAQGGRYGLYTDDKPNEKFCSYDNVGESFEHHSKFLKENSRYAECFKLKPDDYKGWTESIAKAGYATGGNYAATLQKIIEQNGLDKYDRQVMQEMAAQGKTFGIEQNPLRSEEKAGMAEEYSFPVEREEFLFVTSAFGMRQDPMNKEKQQMHKGLDIRCKGDAVLATENGGKVVSVNNNVNSAGGKTVTVGYSRPDGNKVQCTYMHLSDITVKAGDSVNAGQRLGTSGNTGNRTTGEHLHFGVTNIYSDGTKREVDPAAYLAEIAQKGNIKQQVMYNGSDLLAKYRDNENINTDKTMAPDAWMKKLLSSEDSGVGISGCNDPIVEMAMTAFTSLMLLAAQIDAKSEEEQNAAISAAMDRRRIDLTSLMPGMKTCELSIEENGKAILKADNGELKISRELTSAELSRLSVVLNSNELSEESKRMRVTGLLNTVILSEAASWNFEQGMSQQQTQAETMKR
;
A
#
# COMPACT_ATOMS: atom_id res chain seq x y z
N MET A 1 -19.08 -21.01 -19.78
CA MET A 1 -19.09 -19.87 -18.83
C MET A 1 -19.65 -20.39 -17.51
N ALA A 2 -19.00 -20.10 -16.38
CA ALA A 2 -19.59 -20.43 -15.08
C ALA A 2 -20.88 -19.61 -14.89
N GLY A 3 -21.87 -20.15 -14.17
CA GLY A 3 -23.08 -19.39 -13.84
C GLY A 3 -22.75 -18.29 -12.83
N LYS A 4 -23.49 -17.16 -12.85
CA LYS A 4 -23.30 -16.01 -11.93
C LYS A 4 -23.25 -16.40 -10.45
N ASN A 5 -24.01 -17.42 -10.05
CA ASN A 5 -23.97 -18.00 -8.70
C ASN A 5 -22.61 -18.59 -8.34
N ARG A 6 -21.98 -19.30 -9.29
CA ARG A 6 -20.66 -19.91 -9.10
C ARG A 6 -19.57 -18.85 -9.06
N GLU A 7 -19.64 -17.83 -9.91
CA GLU A 7 -18.71 -16.69 -9.88
C GLU A 7 -18.78 -15.94 -8.54
N TYR A 8 -19.99 -15.68 -8.03
CA TYR A 8 -20.16 -15.10 -6.69
C TYR A 8 -19.58 -16.02 -5.61
N ALA A 9 -19.89 -17.31 -5.66
CA ALA A 9 -19.41 -18.27 -4.68
C ALA A 9 -17.87 -18.37 -4.67
N ASP A 10 -17.24 -18.45 -5.83
CA ASP A 10 -15.79 -18.51 -5.95
C ASP A 10 -15.12 -17.23 -5.45
N LYS A 11 -15.77 -16.07 -5.61
CA LYS A 11 -15.27 -14.77 -5.11
C LYS A 11 -15.37 -14.62 -3.59
N TYR A 12 -16.43 -15.14 -2.96
CA TYR A 12 -16.74 -14.87 -1.54
C TYR A 12 -16.70 -16.11 -0.63
N ALA A 13 -16.27 -17.27 -1.14
CA ALA A 13 -16.19 -18.52 -0.39
C ALA A 13 -15.37 -18.40 0.90
N GLU A 14 -14.22 -17.73 0.85
CA GLU A 14 -13.34 -17.58 2.01
C GLU A 14 -14.04 -16.83 3.17
N TYR A 15 -14.78 -15.76 2.87
CA TYR A 15 -15.56 -15.07 3.90
C TYR A 15 -16.61 -16.00 4.51
N ALA A 16 -17.34 -16.76 3.69
CA ALA A 16 -18.35 -17.69 4.21
C ALA A 16 -17.75 -18.84 5.03
N MET A 17 -16.62 -19.39 4.59
CA MET A 17 -15.89 -20.43 5.31
C MET A 17 -15.34 -19.91 6.64
N GLU A 18 -14.85 -18.68 6.68
CA GLU A 18 -14.46 -18.02 7.93
C GLU A 18 -15.65 -17.92 8.89
N GLN A 19 -16.81 -17.45 8.41
CA GLN A 19 -18.03 -17.41 9.24
C GLN A 19 -18.42 -18.80 9.75
N MET A 20 -18.23 -19.85 8.95
CA MET A 20 -18.47 -21.23 9.39
C MET A 20 -17.53 -21.64 10.51
N ARG A 21 -16.21 -21.40 10.40
CA ARG A 21 -15.24 -21.71 11.48
C ARG A 21 -15.65 -21.04 12.79
N ARG A 22 -16.06 -19.77 12.70
CA ARG A 22 -16.30 -18.90 13.85
C ARG A 22 -17.64 -19.11 14.51
N TYR A 23 -18.69 -19.20 13.73
CA TYR A 23 -20.05 -19.25 14.25
C TYR A 23 -20.70 -20.63 14.15
N GLY A 24 -20.14 -21.53 13.33
CA GLY A 24 -20.71 -22.85 13.05
C GLY A 24 -21.87 -22.80 12.05
N ILE A 25 -22.03 -21.70 11.32
CA ILE A 25 -23.05 -21.53 10.27
C ILE A 25 -22.50 -22.17 8.99
N PRO A 26 -23.20 -23.10 8.31
CA PRO A 26 -22.69 -23.72 7.10
C PRO A 26 -22.31 -22.66 6.05
N ALA A 27 -21.09 -22.76 5.50
CA ALA A 27 -20.61 -21.85 4.48
C ALA A 27 -21.52 -21.84 3.25
N SER A 28 -22.09 -22.99 2.90
CA SER A 28 -23.04 -23.13 1.80
C SER A 28 -24.32 -22.33 2.02
N VAL A 29 -24.81 -22.24 3.27
CA VAL A 29 -26.01 -21.46 3.65
C VAL A 29 -25.71 -19.97 3.57
N THR A 30 -24.60 -19.51 4.15
CA THR A 30 -24.18 -18.10 4.07
C THR A 30 -24.00 -17.64 2.63
N LEU A 31 -23.36 -18.45 1.77
CA LEU A 31 -23.21 -18.15 0.35
C LEU A 31 -24.54 -18.12 -0.40
N ALA A 32 -25.43 -19.07 -0.11
CA ALA A 32 -26.74 -19.12 -0.76
C ALA A 32 -27.63 -17.93 -0.39
N GLN A 33 -27.61 -17.50 0.87
CA GLN A 33 -28.27 -16.27 1.32
C GLN A 33 -27.63 -15.05 0.65
N GLY A 34 -26.30 -14.94 0.68
CA GLY A 34 -25.60 -13.84 0.00
C GLY A 34 -25.97 -13.76 -1.49
N ILE A 35 -26.02 -14.88 -2.20
CA ILE A 35 -26.47 -14.96 -3.60
C ILE A 35 -27.89 -14.42 -3.77
N LEU A 36 -28.83 -14.89 -2.94
CA LEU A 36 -30.24 -14.56 -3.05
C LEU A 36 -30.51 -13.07 -2.72
N GLU A 37 -29.99 -12.60 -1.60
CA GLU A 37 -30.26 -11.25 -1.07
C GLU A 37 -29.54 -10.16 -1.88
N SER A 38 -28.38 -10.46 -2.47
CA SER A 38 -27.59 -9.48 -3.23
C SER A 38 -27.77 -9.55 -4.75
N SER A 39 -28.65 -10.41 -5.25
CA SER A 39 -28.74 -10.73 -6.69
C SER A 39 -27.36 -11.10 -7.26
N ASN A 40 -26.66 -12.05 -6.61
CA ASN A 40 -25.29 -12.43 -6.94
C ASN A 40 -24.27 -11.27 -6.88
N GLY A 41 -24.43 -10.38 -5.90
CA GLY A 41 -23.57 -9.21 -5.71
C GLY A 41 -23.81 -8.09 -6.71
N GLN A 42 -24.90 -8.14 -7.48
CA GLN A 42 -25.22 -7.16 -8.53
C GLN A 42 -26.29 -6.15 -8.11
N SER A 43 -26.92 -6.32 -6.94
CA SER A 43 -27.85 -5.31 -6.43
C SER A 43 -27.11 -3.99 -6.17
N ARG A 44 -27.81 -2.86 -6.36
CA ARG A 44 -27.23 -1.53 -6.08
C ARG A 44 -26.73 -1.42 -4.64
N LEU A 45 -27.45 -2.02 -3.70
CA LEU A 45 -27.07 -2.06 -2.30
C LEU A 45 -25.76 -2.83 -2.08
N ALA A 46 -25.59 -3.98 -2.72
CA ALA A 46 -24.36 -4.76 -2.63
C ALA A 46 -23.17 -4.05 -3.29
N LEU A 47 -23.36 -3.46 -4.47
CA LEU A 47 -22.31 -2.77 -5.21
C LEU A 47 -21.83 -1.47 -4.55
N ASN A 48 -22.76 -0.69 -3.98
CA ASN A 48 -22.45 0.63 -3.45
C ASN A 48 -22.10 0.61 -1.96
N GLU A 49 -22.70 -0.29 -1.18
CA GLU A 49 -22.59 -0.29 0.28
C GLU A 49 -21.88 -1.55 0.81
N ASN A 50 -21.41 -2.44 -0.07
CA ASN A 50 -20.89 -3.76 0.29
C ASN A 50 -21.86 -4.61 1.13
N ASN A 51 -23.16 -4.30 1.12
CA ASN A 51 -24.17 -4.93 1.97
C ASN A 51 -24.86 -6.08 1.23
N HIS A 52 -24.36 -7.29 1.43
CA HIS A 52 -24.78 -8.47 0.68
C HIS A 52 -26.02 -9.19 1.27
N PHE A 53 -26.48 -8.79 2.45
CA PHE A 53 -27.56 -9.47 3.19
C PHE A 53 -28.75 -8.55 3.50
N GLY A 54 -28.78 -7.33 2.95
CA GLY A 54 -29.88 -6.40 3.15
C GLY A 54 -30.03 -5.90 4.59
N ILE A 55 -28.92 -5.81 5.35
CA ILE A 55 -28.99 -5.46 6.78
C ILE A 55 -29.36 -3.97 6.92
N LYS A 56 -30.46 -3.70 7.63
CA LYS A 56 -30.95 -2.35 7.92
C LYS A 56 -30.08 -1.70 9.02
N ALA A 57 -29.77 -0.41 8.85
CA ALA A 57 -29.03 0.38 9.81
C ALA A 57 -29.92 0.72 11.02
N THR A 58 -29.66 0.06 12.15
CA THR A 58 -30.39 0.28 13.41
C THR A 58 -30.00 1.62 14.04
N PRO A 59 -30.82 2.16 14.97
CA PRO A 59 -30.42 3.33 15.75
C PRO A 59 -29.07 3.16 16.45
N ASP A 60 -28.79 1.96 16.98
CA ASP A 60 -27.53 1.66 17.66
C ASP A 60 -26.33 1.64 16.70
N TRP A 61 -26.49 1.10 15.50
CA TRP A 61 -25.48 1.15 14.43
C TRP A 61 -25.09 2.61 14.12
N ILE A 62 -26.09 3.47 13.98
CA ILE A 62 -25.88 4.90 13.68
C ILE A 62 -25.24 5.60 14.89
N ALA A 63 -25.67 5.29 16.11
CA ALA A 63 -25.11 5.87 17.33
C ALA A 63 -23.63 5.52 17.54
N GLN A 64 -23.19 4.36 17.04
CA GLN A 64 -21.79 3.91 17.05
C GLN A 64 -20.97 4.46 15.89
N GLY A 65 -21.54 5.36 15.07
CA GLY A 65 -20.84 5.98 13.92
C GLY A 65 -20.89 5.15 12.64
N GLY A 66 -21.70 4.09 12.58
CA GLY A 66 -21.85 3.24 11.41
C GLY A 66 -22.41 3.99 10.19
N ARG A 67 -21.78 3.80 9.02
CA ARG A 67 -22.23 4.38 7.75
C ARG A 67 -23.49 3.69 7.25
N TYR A 68 -24.31 4.41 6.48
CA TYR A 68 -25.52 3.86 5.88
C TYR A 68 -25.85 4.56 4.56
N GLY A 69 -26.48 3.81 3.66
CA GLY A 69 -27.09 4.34 2.44
C GLY A 69 -28.61 4.36 2.54
N LEU A 70 -29.25 5.23 1.75
CA LEU A 70 -30.72 5.34 1.66
C LEU A 70 -31.22 4.59 0.44
N TYR A 71 -32.07 3.60 0.67
CA TYR A 71 -32.68 2.79 -0.38
C TYR A 71 -34.18 2.64 -0.09
N THR A 72 -34.98 2.50 -1.15
CA THR A 72 -36.41 2.22 -1.02
C THR A 72 -36.61 0.71 -1.11
N ASP A 73 -37.20 0.14 -0.06
CA ASP A 73 -37.57 -1.28 0.03
C ASP A 73 -39.08 -1.38 0.38
N ASP A 74 -39.45 -1.68 1.62
CA ASP A 74 -40.84 -1.67 2.10
C ASP A 74 -41.38 -0.23 2.24
N LYS A 75 -40.49 0.71 2.57
CA LYS A 75 -40.78 2.14 2.73
C LYS A 75 -39.77 2.99 1.94
N PRO A 76 -40.14 4.21 1.53
CA PRO A 76 -39.19 5.16 0.97
C PRO A 76 -38.09 5.51 1.98
N ASN A 77 -36.85 5.62 1.50
CA ASN A 77 -35.69 6.10 2.26
C ASN A 77 -35.38 5.29 3.53
N GLU A 78 -35.44 3.96 3.44
CA GLU A 78 -34.94 3.09 4.49
C GLU A 78 -33.41 3.12 4.54
N LYS A 79 -32.86 3.02 5.76
CA LYS A 79 -31.43 3.07 6.00
C LYS A 79 -30.86 1.67 6.02
N PHE A 80 -29.88 1.40 5.18
CA PHE A 80 -29.15 0.13 5.13
C PHE A 80 -27.69 0.34 5.51
N CYS A 81 -27.10 -0.58 6.26
CA CYS A 81 -25.70 -0.49 6.66
C CYS A 81 -24.78 -0.41 5.44
N SER A 82 -23.68 0.33 5.58
CA SER A 82 -22.63 0.46 4.59
C SER A 82 -21.29 0.06 5.20
N TYR A 83 -20.56 -0.79 4.48
CA TYR A 83 -19.37 -1.49 4.98
C TYR A 83 -18.14 -1.16 4.14
N ASP A 84 -16.95 -1.18 4.77
CA ASP A 84 -15.69 -0.91 4.06
C ASP A 84 -15.35 -2.02 3.07
N ASN A 85 -15.71 -3.26 3.41
CA ASN A 85 -15.57 -4.40 2.52
C ASN A 85 -16.72 -5.41 2.70
N VAL A 86 -16.85 -6.31 1.73
CA VAL A 86 -17.90 -7.35 1.72
C VAL A 86 -17.82 -8.26 2.95
N GLY A 87 -16.61 -8.58 3.43
CA GLY A 87 -16.39 -9.45 4.59
C GLY A 87 -17.07 -8.94 5.87
N GLU A 88 -17.13 -7.62 6.08
CA GLU A 88 -17.85 -7.03 7.21
C GLU A 88 -19.36 -7.28 7.15
N SER A 89 -19.95 -7.31 5.95
CA SER A 89 -21.36 -7.66 5.81
C SER A 89 -21.64 -9.12 6.15
N PHE A 90 -20.69 -10.03 5.83
CA PHE A 90 -20.74 -11.45 6.21
C PHE A 90 -20.60 -11.61 7.73
N GLU A 91 -19.74 -10.80 8.35
CA GLU A 91 -19.56 -10.77 9.79
C GLU A 91 -20.82 -10.29 10.51
N HIS A 92 -21.38 -9.16 10.08
CA HIS A 92 -22.58 -8.60 10.68
C HIS A 92 -23.76 -9.56 10.52
N HIS A 93 -23.91 -10.21 9.36
CA HIS A 93 -24.93 -11.25 9.16
C HIS A 93 -24.77 -12.40 10.15
N SER A 94 -23.55 -12.90 10.34
CA SER A 94 -23.30 -14.05 11.21
C SER A 94 -23.48 -13.71 12.69
N LYS A 95 -23.07 -12.51 13.12
CA LYS A 95 -23.38 -11.96 14.45
C LYS A 95 -24.89 -11.83 14.67
N PHE A 96 -25.61 -11.28 13.69
CA PHE A 96 -27.06 -11.16 13.76
C PHE A 96 -27.74 -12.52 13.99
N LEU A 97 -27.33 -13.56 13.26
CA LEU A 97 -27.85 -14.91 13.49
C LEU A 97 -27.44 -15.45 14.86
N LYS A 98 -26.19 -15.25 15.29
CA LYS A 98 -25.66 -15.80 16.54
C LYS A 98 -26.24 -15.16 17.80
N GLU A 99 -26.40 -13.84 17.79
CA GLU A 99 -26.80 -13.05 18.96
C GLU A 99 -28.32 -12.99 19.13
N ASN A 100 -29.07 -13.18 18.04
CA ASN A 100 -30.52 -13.18 18.10
C ASN A 100 -31.04 -14.57 18.51
N SER A 101 -31.60 -14.64 19.71
CA SER A 101 -32.16 -15.88 20.30
C SER A 101 -33.20 -16.57 19.44
N ARG A 102 -33.82 -15.85 18.49
CA ARG A 102 -34.75 -16.43 17.51
C ARG A 102 -34.12 -17.55 16.66
N TYR A 103 -32.82 -17.47 16.37
CA TYR A 103 -32.09 -18.45 15.57
C TYR A 103 -31.34 -19.49 16.42
N ALA A 104 -31.54 -19.52 17.74
CA ALA A 104 -30.80 -20.42 18.64
C ALA A 104 -30.96 -21.90 18.28
N GLU A 105 -32.12 -22.32 17.75
CA GLU A 105 -32.35 -23.70 17.30
C GLU A 105 -31.46 -24.09 16.10
N CYS A 106 -31.03 -23.13 15.26
CA CYS A 106 -30.12 -23.41 14.15
C CYS A 106 -28.76 -23.91 14.67
N PHE A 107 -28.23 -23.30 15.73
CA PHE A 107 -26.92 -23.63 16.30
C PHE A 107 -26.89 -24.95 17.09
N LYS A 108 -28.02 -25.68 17.20
CA LYS A 108 -28.05 -27.05 17.72
C LYS A 108 -27.81 -28.10 16.62
N LEU A 109 -27.92 -27.69 15.36
CA LEU A 109 -27.70 -28.55 14.20
C LEU A 109 -26.20 -28.72 13.94
N LYS A 110 -25.85 -29.72 13.13
CA LYS A 110 -24.47 -29.89 12.71
C LYS A 110 -24.05 -28.74 11.76
N PRO A 111 -22.80 -28.26 11.83
CA PRO A 111 -22.32 -27.19 10.95
C PRO A 111 -22.29 -27.53 9.45
N ASP A 112 -22.46 -28.81 9.07
CA ASP A 112 -22.58 -29.27 7.69
C ASP A 112 -24.00 -29.70 7.29
N ASP A 113 -25.00 -29.54 8.17
CA ASP A 113 -26.40 -29.85 7.89
C ASP A 113 -27.13 -28.66 7.24
N TYR A 114 -26.74 -28.30 6.01
CA TYR A 114 -27.34 -27.16 5.32
C TYR A 114 -28.86 -27.28 5.13
N LYS A 115 -29.41 -28.51 5.05
CA LYS A 115 -30.86 -28.72 4.91
C LYS A 115 -31.59 -28.35 6.19
N GLY A 116 -31.16 -28.87 7.34
CA GLY A 116 -31.70 -28.48 8.63
C GLY A 116 -31.53 -26.98 8.89
N TRP A 117 -30.38 -26.40 8.54
CA TRP A 117 -30.12 -24.98 8.70
C TRP A 117 -31.07 -24.11 7.89
N THR A 118 -31.25 -24.40 6.59
CA THR A 118 -32.19 -23.64 5.73
C THR A 118 -33.64 -23.73 6.20
N GLU A 119 -34.09 -24.89 6.66
CA GLU A 119 -35.42 -25.09 7.23
C GLU A 119 -35.60 -24.32 8.55
N SER A 120 -34.60 -24.38 9.42
CA SER A 120 -34.61 -23.74 10.74
C SER A 120 -34.58 -22.20 10.61
N ILE A 121 -33.76 -21.65 9.72
CA ILE A 121 -33.71 -20.21 9.41
C ILE A 121 -35.04 -19.73 8.83
N ALA A 122 -35.64 -20.48 7.89
CA ALA A 122 -36.94 -20.14 7.33
C ALA A 122 -38.05 -20.17 8.39
N LYS A 123 -38.07 -21.19 9.25
CA LYS A 123 -39.03 -21.30 10.37
C LYS A 123 -38.86 -20.19 11.40
N ALA A 124 -37.62 -19.73 11.62
CA ALA A 124 -37.31 -18.58 12.46
C ALA A 124 -37.72 -17.24 11.81
N GLY A 125 -38.23 -17.23 10.58
CA GLY A 125 -38.79 -16.03 9.96
C GLY A 125 -37.75 -15.04 9.46
N TYR A 126 -36.62 -15.55 8.94
CA TYR A 126 -35.63 -14.73 8.22
C TYR A 126 -36.26 -14.08 6.96
N ALA A 127 -37.15 -14.80 6.28
CA ALA A 127 -37.93 -14.30 5.15
C ALA A 127 -39.40 -14.70 5.28
N THR A 128 -40.31 -13.91 4.69
CA THR A 128 -41.77 -14.06 4.81
C THR A 128 -42.38 -15.07 3.83
N GLY A 129 -41.60 -15.59 2.87
CA GLY A 129 -42.07 -16.51 1.83
C GLY A 129 -41.92 -18.00 2.19
N GLY A 130 -42.98 -18.78 1.98
CA GLY A 130 -43.01 -20.22 2.31
C GLY A 130 -42.02 -21.12 1.54
N ASN A 131 -41.36 -20.61 0.50
CA ASN A 131 -40.39 -21.35 -0.33
C ASN A 131 -38.92 -20.99 -0.06
N TYR A 132 -38.64 -20.22 1.00
CA TYR A 132 -37.29 -19.72 1.26
C TYR A 132 -36.25 -20.84 1.43
N ALA A 133 -36.53 -21.82 2.29
CA ALA A 133 -35.64 -22.96 2.52
C ALA A 133 -35.36 -23.76 1.23
N ALA A 134 -36.42 -24.09 0.48
CA ALA A 134 -36.30 -24.81 -0.79
C ALA A 134 -35.47 -24.03 -1.83
N THR A 135 -35.59 -22.70 -1.84
CA THR A 135 -34.81 -21.83 -2.73
C THR A 135 -33.32 -21.87 -2.38
N LEU A 136 -32.97 -21.76 -1.10
CA LEU A 136 -31.58 -21.86 -0.65
C LEU A 136 -30.99 -23.24 -0.93
N GLN A 137 -31.71 -24.33 -0.61
CA GLN A 137 -31.27 -25.69 -0.90
C GLN A 137 -31.01 -25.89 -2.40
N LYS A 138 -31.89 -25.37 -3.26
CA LYS A 138 -31.69 -25.41 -4.71
C LYS A 138 -30.43 -24.64 -5.15
N ILE A 139 -30.18 -23.45 -4.59
CA ILE A 139 -28.95 -22.68 -4.89
C ILE A 139 -27.71 -23.47 -4.47
N ILE A 140 -27.72 -24.07 -3.28
CA ILE A 140 -26.60 -24.89 -2.76
C ILE A 140 -26.32 -26.07 -3.69
N GLU A 141 -27.34 -26.87 -3.99
CA GLU A 141 -27.22 -28.12 -4.74
C GLU A 141 -26.83 -27.87 -6.20
N GLN A 142 -27.44 -26.87 -6.87
CA GLN A 142 -27.12 -26.56 -8.27
C GLN A 142 -25.71 -26.00 -8.47
N ASN A 143 -25.15 -25.37 -7.44
CA ASN A 143 -23.83 -24.73 -7.51
C ASN A 143 -22.74 -25.53 -6.80
N GLY A 144 -23.09 -26.60 -6.09
CA GLY A 144 -22.17 -27.44 -5.31
C GLY A 144 -21.50 -26.67 -4.17
N LEU A 145 -22.26 -25.83 -3.46
CA LEU A 145 -21.71 -24.97 -2.40
C LEU A 145 -21.35 -25.74 -1.12
N ASP A 146 -21.97 -26.91 -0.92
CA ASP A 146 -21.69 -27.86 0.16
C ASP A 146 -20.24 -28.39 0.14
N LYS A 147 -19.51 -28.20 -0.97
CA LYS A 147 -18.06 -28.46 -1.02
C LYS A 147 -17.28 -27.62 0.00
N TYR A 148 -17.71 -26.39 0.26
CA TYR A 148 -17.07 -25.49 1.22
C TYR A 148 -17.34 -25.94 2.66
N ASP A 149 -18.55 -26.45 2.94
CA ASP A 149 -18.87 -27.05 4.25
C ASP A 149 -17.93 -28.23 4.55
N ARG A 150 -17.80 -29.16 3.58
CA ARG A 150 -16.89 -30.31 3.71
C ARG A 150 -15.44 -29.89 3.92
N GLN A 151 -14.97 -28.88 3.20
CA GLN A 151 -13.61 -28.38 3.34
C GLN A 151 -13.36 -27.85 4.76
N VAL A 152 -14.26 -27.00 5.29
CA VAL A 152 -14.13 -26.50 6.66
C VAL A 152 -14.21 -27.63 7.68
N MET A 153 -15.12 -28.58 7.52
CA MET A 153 -15.22 -29.73 8.43
C MET A 153 -13.94 -30.57 8.46
N GLN A 154 -13.33 -30.83 7.30
CA GLN A 154 -12.05 -31.55 7.20
C GLN A 154 -10.90 -30.77 7.85
N GLU A 155 -10.82 -29.45 7.59
CA GLU A 155 -9.80 -28.56 8.15
C GLU A 155 -9.92 -28.50 9.68
N MET A 156 -11.13 -28.33 10.23
CA MET A 156 -11.38 -28.27 11.67
C MET A 156 -11.05 -29.59 12.36
N ALA A 157 -11.42 -30.72 11.74
CA ALA A 157 -11.08 -32.06 12.24
C ALA A 157 -9.57 -32.32 12.22
N ALA A 158 -8.88 -31.96 11.13
CA ALA A 158 -7.43 -32.12 11.02
C ALA A 158 -6.65 -31.27 12.03
N GLN A 159 -7.16 -30.09 12.35
CA GLN A 159 -6.55 -29.16 13.31
C GLN A 159 -7.00 -29.39 14.76
N GLY A 160 -7.94 -30.32 15.01
CA GLY A 160 -8.51 -30.54 16.34
C GLY A 160 -9.25 -29.32 16.92
N LYS A 161 -9.74 -28.42 16.06
CA LYS A 161 -10.44 -27.19 16.45
C LYS A 161 -11.94 -27.45 16.59
N THR A 162 -12.58 -26.75 17.51
CA THR A 162 -14.04 -26.72 17.65
C THR A 162 -14.59 -25.43 17.05
N PHE A 163 -15.83 -25.48 16.56
CA PHE A 163 -16.54 -24.27 16.11
C PHE A 163 -16.87 -23.35 17.28
N GLY A 164 -16.83 -22.04 17.05
CA GLY A 164 -17.12 -21.04 18.07
C GLY A 164 -16.12 -19.89 18.05
N ILE A 165 -16.60 -18.71 18.48
CA ILE A 165 -15.83 -17.46 18.47
C ILE A 165 -14.66 -17.49 19.46
N GLU A 166 -14.74 -18.29 20.51
CA GLU A 166 -13.66 -18.43 21.50
C GLU A 166 -12.45 -19.16 20.92
N GLN A 167 -12.71 -20.21 20.13
CA GLN A 167 -11.65 -21.03 19.52
C GLN A 167 -11.24 -20.52 18.14
N ASN A 168 -12.08 -19.69 17.52
CA ASN A 168 -11.86 -19.07 16.21
C ASN A 168 -12.33 -17.60 16.31
N PRO A 169 -11.54 -16.71 16.93
CA PRO A 169 -11.85 -15.29 16.95
C PRO A 169 -11.86 -14.72 15.53
N LEU A 170 -12.56 -13.60 15.31
CA LEU A 170 -12.45 -12.88 14.03
C LEU A 170 -10.98 -12.59 13.84
N ARG A 171 -10.45 -12.85 12.65
CA ARG A 171 -9.24 -12.15 12.22
C ARG A 171 -9.60 -10.67 12.17
N SER A 172 -9.54 -9.98 13.31
CA SER A 172 -9.45 -8.53 13.36
C SER A 172 -8.26 -8.19 12.48
N GLU A 173 -8.51 -7.53 11.35
CA GLU A 173 -7.51 -6.86 10.51
C GLU A 173 -6.14 -7.56 10.50
N GLU A 174 -5.97 -8.58 9.65
CA GLU A 174 -4.68 -9.01 9.07
C GLU A 174 -3.40 -9.14 9.94
N LYS A 175 -3.41 -9.05 11.27
CA LYS A 175 -2.13 -8.92 12.01
C LYS A 175 -1.99 -9.55 13.39
N ALA A 176 -2.93 -10.37 13.86
CA ALA A 176 -2.69 -11.09 15.10
C ALA A 176 -3.36 -12.47 15.13
N GLY A 177 -2.61 -13.54 14.84
CA GLY A 177 -2.91 -14.84 15.43
C GLY A 177 -2.76 -16.10 14.59
N MET A 178 -2.40 -16.03 13.32
CA MET A 178 -1.47 -17.03 12.78
C MET A 178 -0.12 -16.34 12.80
N ALA A 179 0.87 -16.90 13.48
CA ALA A 179 2.23 -16.43 13.25
C ALA A 179 2.51 -16.71 11.77
N GLU A 180 2.40 -15.69 10.91
CA GLU A 180 2.97 -15.77 9.59
C GLU A 180 4.39 -16.26 9.81
N GLU A 181 4.78 -17.40 9.24
CA GLU A 181 6.13 -17.91 9.47
C GLU A 181 7.18 -16.93 8.94
N TYR A 182 6.76 -16.07 8.02
CA TYR A 182 7.57 -15.12 7.28
C TYR A 182 6.84 -13.79 7.14
N SER A 183 7.59 -12.71 7.16
CA SER A 183 7.10 -11.36 6.90
C SER A 183 8.17 -10.55 6.18
N PHE A 184 7.77 -9.55 5.40
CA PHE A 184 8.71 -8.56 4.86
C PHE A 184 9.16 -7.59 5.95
N PRO A 185 10.34 -6.94 5.81
CA PRO A 185 10.92 -6.11 6.86
C PRO A 185 10.12 -4.83 7.16
N VAL A 186 9.15 -4.50 6.29
CA VAL A 186 8.19 -3.41 6.43
C VAL A 186 6.86 -3.90 5.82
N GLU A 187 5.74 -3.52 6.44
CA GLU A 187 4.41 -3.83 5.91
C GLU A 187 4.02 -2.89 4.76
N ARG A 188 3.37 -3.46 3.75
CA ARG A 188 2.79 -2.81 2.57
C ARG A 188 1.62 -3.66 2.08
N GLU A 189 0.66 -3.09 1.37
CA GLU A 189 -0.41 -3.87 0.75
C GLU A 189 0.04 -4.50 -0.58
N GLU A 190 0.68 -3.72 -1.46
CA GLU A 190 1.04 -4.15 -2.81
C GLU A 190 2.54 -4.40 -3.02
N PHE A 191 3.41 -3.45 -2.64
CA PHE A 191 4.84 -3.54 -2.96
C PHE A 191 5.76 -2.73 -2.06
N LEU A 192 7.00 -3.19 -1.91
CA LEU A 192 8.10 -2.40 -1.34
C LEU A 192 8.71 -1.50 -2.41
N PHE A 193 8.71 -0.19 -2.20
CA PHE A 193 9.44 0.74 -3.06
C PHE A 193 10.93 0.80 -2.65
N VAL A 194 11.80 0.28 -3.50
CA VAL A 194 13.24 0.31 -3.31
C VAL A 194 13.83 1.57 -3.94
N THR A 195 14.59 2.34 -3.17
CA THR A 195 15.31 3.52 -3.65
C THR A 195 16.75 3.19 -4.05
N SER A 196 17.32 2.11 -3.50
CA SER A 196 18.63 1.60 -3.91
C SER A 196 18.76 0.10 -3.73
N ALA A 197 19.01 -0.60 -4.84
CA ALA A 197 19.24 -2.04 -4.86
C ALA A 197 20.64 -2.43 -4.33
N PHE A 198 20.81 -3.71 -3.99
CA PHE A 198 22.12 -4.30 -3.68
C PHE A 198 23.03 -4.29 -4.92
N GLY A 199 24.31 -3.99 -4.74
CA GLY A 199 25.28 -3.97 -5.82
C GLY A 199 26.11 -2.69 -5.90
N MET A 200 26.88 -2.54 -6.98
CA MET A 200 27.72 -1.36 -7.20
C MET A 200 26.85 -0.14 -7.50
N ARG A 201 27.08 0.95 -6.77
CA ARG A 201 26.41 2.24 -6.98
C ARG A 201 27.37 3.42 -6.81
N GLN A 202 26.99 4.57 -7.35
CA GLN A 202 27.63 5.83 -7.04
C GLN A 202 27.52 6.14 -5.54
N ASP A 203 28.59 6.65 -4.93
CA ASP A 203 28.58 6.99 -3.51
C ASP A 203 27.60 8.16 -3.27
N PRO A 204 26.62 8.00 -2.36
CA PRO A 204 25.56 8.98 -2.12
C PRO A 204 26.09 10.28 -1.51
N MET A 205 27.26 10.24 -0.86
CA MET A 205 27.92 11.39 -0.24
C MET A 205 29.02 11.97 -1.14
N ASN A 206 29.52 11.21 -2.12
CA ASN A 206 30.51 11.68 -3.08
C ASN A 206 30.27 11.09 -4.48
N LYS A 207 29.70 11.93 -5.36
CA LYS A 207 29.37 11.55 -6.75
C LYS A 207 30.59 11.12 -7.59
N GLU A 208 31.82 11.40 -7.19
CA GLU A 208 33.01 10.99 -7.95
C GLU A 208 33.44 9.54 -7.65
N LYS A 209 32.83 8.89 -6.65
CA LYS A 209 33.23 7.56 -6.19
C LYS A 209 32.14 6.53 -6.44
N GLN A 210 32.57 5.28 -6.61
CA GLN A 210 31.70 4.10 -6.60
C GLN A 210 31.87 3.37 -5.26
N GLN A 211 30.78 2.78 -4.78
CA GLN A 211 30.77 1.95 -3.58
C GLN A 211 29.92 0.70 -3.81
N MET A 212 30.26 -0.39 -3.11
CA MET A 212 29.39 -1.56 -3.03
C MET A 212 28.30 -1.31 -2.00
N HIS A 213 27.04 -1.38 -2.43
CA HIS A 213 25.88 -1.33 -1.55
C HIS A 213 25.54 -2.73 -1.06
N LYS A 214 25.64 -2.92 0.26
CA LYS A 214 25.57 -4.23 0.94
C LYS A 214 24.19 -4.56 1.50
N GLY A 215 23.16 -3.91 0.98
CA GLY A 215 21.79 -4.07 1.44
C GLY A 215 20.80 -3.54 0.40
N LEU A 216 19.57 -3.35 0.86
CA LEU A 216 18.43 -2.86 0.09
C LEU A 216 17.87 -1.63 0.82
N ASP A 217 17.86 -0.48 0.15
CA ASP A 217 17.28 0.74 0.70
C ASP A 217 15.80 0.79 0.31
N ILE A 218 14.93 0.64 1.30
CA ILE A 218 13.47 0.61 1.15
C ILE A 218 12.92 1.97 1.62
N ARG A 219 12.09 2.61 0.79
CA ARG A 219 11.47 3.89 1.14
C ARG A 219 10.53 3.70 2.32
N CYS A 220 10.74 4.50 3.36
CA CYS A 220 9.90 4.50 4.55
C CYS A 220 9.61 5.92 5.04
N LYS A 221 8.53 6.09 5.82
CA LYS A 221 8.19 7.35 6.51
C LYS A 221 7.61 7.04 7.89
N GLY A 222 8.48 6.76 8.86
CA GLY A 222 8.09 6.39 10.22
C GLY A 222 7.43 5.02 10.30
N ASP A 223 7.68 4.15 9.33
CA ASP A 223 7.08 2.82 9.24
C ASP A 223 7.61 1.89 10.34
N ALA A 224 6.75 0.98 10.78
CA ALA A 224 7.14 -0.12 11.66
C ALA A 224 8.10 -1.07 10.94
N VAL A 225 9.22 -1.37 11.59
CA VAL A 225 10.23 -2.31 11.08
C VAL A 225 10.01 -3.67 11.74
N LEU A 226 9.92 -4.73 10.93
CA LEU A 226 9.43 -6.03 11.35
C LEU A 226 10.49 -7.13 11.25
N ALA A 227 10.44 -8.09 12.17
CA ALA A 227 11.17 -9.34 12.05
C ALA A 227 10.60 -10.17 10.90
N THR A 228 11.49 -10.82 10.14
CA THR A 228 11.13 -11.47 8.89
C THR A 228 10.78 -12.94 9.01
N GLU A 229 11.14 -13.61 10.11
CA GLU A 229 10.85 -15.03 10.34
C GLU A 229 10.51 -15.32 11.81
N ASN A 230 9.87 -16.45 12.06
CA ASN A 230 9.67 -16.99 13.40
C ASN A 230 10.96 -17.48 14.07
N GLY A 231 11.01 -17.42 15.39
CA GLY A 231 12.14 -17.96 16.17
C GLY A 231 13.45 -17.18 16.01
N GLY A 232 13.38 -15.91 15.61
CA GLY A 232 14.53 -15.03 15.50
C GLY A 232 15.13 -14.68 16.86
N LYS A 233 16.44 -14.46 16.90
CA LYS A 233 17.17 -13.98 18.08
C LYS A 233 17.82 -12.64 17.79
N VAL A 234 17.54 -11.62 18.58
CA VAL A 234 18.23 -10.32 18.44
C VAL A 234 19.70 -10.51 18.85
N VAL A 235 20.61 -10.39 17.88
CA VAL A 235 22.05 -10.62 18.07
C VAL A 235 22.75 -9.37 18.56
N SER A 236 22.37 -8.21 18.03
CA SER A 236 22.97 -6.94 18.41
C SER A 236 22.01 -5.77 18.24
N VAL A 237 22.14 -4.79 19.12
CA VAL A 237 21.42 -3.50 19.06
C VAL A 237 22.44 -2.39 19.20
N ASN A 238 22.40 -1.42 18.29
CA ASN A 238 23.21 -0.21 18.31
C ASN A 238 22.28 1.00 18.44
N ASN A 239 22.47 1.81 19.48
CA ASN A 239 21.70 3.05 19.69
C ASN A 239 22.47 4.31 19.26
N ASN A 240 23.67 4.17 18.70
CA ASN A 240 24.49 5.30 18.27
C ASN A 240 23.98 5.90 16.96
N VAL A 241 23.26 7.01 17.09
CA VAL A 241 22.70 7.80 15.98
C VAL A 241 23.75 8.37 15.02
N ASN A 242 25.03 8.44 15.41
CA ASN A 242 26.11 9.03 14.60
C ASN A 242 26.99 7.97 13.92
N SER A 243 26.69 6.68 14.09
CA SER A 243 27.39 5.60 13.39
C SER A 243 26.99 5.54 11.90
N ALA A 244 27.75 4.83 11.07
CA ALA A 244 27.45 4.71 9.64
C ALA A 244 26.03 4.16 9.38
N GLY A 245 25.58 3.17 10.16
CA GLY A 245 24.24 2.59 10.08
C GLY A 245 23.21 3.21 11.03
N GLY A 246 23.56 4.30 11.73
CA GLY A 246 22.69 4.93 12.73
C GLY A 246 22.28 3.97 13.85
N LYS A 247 21.02 4.09 14.31
CA LYS A 247 20.44 3.07 15.17
C LYS A 247 20.20 1.80 14.35
N THR A 248 20.65 0.66 14.87
CA THR A 248 20.66 -0.60 14.13
C THR A 248 20.20 -1.75 15.00
N VAL A 249 19.39 -2.65 14.44
CA VAL A 249 19.05 -3.96 15.03
C VAL A 249 19.57 -5.05 14.10
N THR A 250 20.11 -6.14 14.65
CA THR A 250 20.43 -7.34 13.87
C THR A 250 19.74 -8.54 14.51
N VAL A 251 18.97 -9.27 13.71
CA VAL A 251 18.26 -10.48 14.10
C VAL A 251 18.87 -11.67 13.37
N GLY A 252 19.16 -12.74 14.10
CA GLY A 252 19.68 -13.98 13.57
C GLY A 252 18.63 -15.09 13.57
N TYR A 253 18.55 -15.81 12.46
CA TYR A 253 17.67 -16.96 12.24
C TYR A 253 18.53 -18.20 12.00
N SER A 254 18.29 -19.26 12.76
CA SER A 254 19.06 -20.51 12.61
C SER A 254 18.47 -21.36 11.49
N ARG A 255 19.32 -22.07 10.75
CA ARG A 255 18.92 -23.00 9.69
C ARG A 255 19.18 -24.44 10.12
N PRO A 256 18.42 -25.44 9.60
CA PRO A 256 18.59 -26.85 9.97
C PRO A 256 19.96 -27.43 9.65
N ASP A 257 20.66 -26.89 8.65
CA ASP A 257 21.99 -27.28 8.22
C ASP A 257 23.12 -26.72 9.11
N GLY A 258 22.77 -26.02 10.20
CA GLY A 258 23.71 -25.38 11.12
C GLY A 258 24.18 -24.00 10.66
N ASN A 259 23.76 -23.54 9.47
CA ASN A 259 24.00 -22.18 9.02
C ASN A 259 23.05 -21.20 9.73
N LYS A 260 23.31 -19.90 9.58
CA LYS A 260 22.45 -18.83 10.11
C LYS A 260 22.29 -17.74 9.07
N VAL A 261 21.12 -17.12 9.07
CA VAL A 261 20.88 -15.89 8.32
C VAL A 261 20.76 -14.74 9.31
N GLN A 262 21.48 -13.65 9.08
CA GLN A 262 21.37 -12.43 9.87
C GLN A 262 20.77 -11.33 9.01
N CYS A 263 19.65 -10.78 9.49
CA CYS A 263 19.00 -9.60 8.95
C CYS A 263 19.39 -8.38 9.77
N THR A 264 19.91 -7.35 9.13
CA THR A 264 20.33 -6.09 9.75
C THR A 264 19.44 -4.95 9.27
N TYR A 265 18.92 -4.18 10.21
CA TYR A 265 17.98 -3.09 10.00
C TYR A 265 18.63 -1.80 10.49
N MET A 266 18.91 -0.86 9.58
CA MET A 266 19.68 0.36 9.86
C MET A 266 18.82 1.64 9.72
N HIS A 267 19.39 2.76 10.14
CA HIS A 267 18.82 4.11 10.09
C HIS A 267 17.56 4.34 10.94
N LEU A 268 17.30 3.46 11.91
CA LEU A 268 16.07 3.47 12.71
C LEU A 268 15.93 4.76 13.53
N SER A 269 14.69 5.24 13.73
CA SER A 269 14.40 6.37 14.64
C SER A 269 14.28 5.89 16.08
N ASP A 270 13.70 4.72 16.31
CA ASP A 270 13.65 4.02 17.59
C ASP A 270 13.81 2.50 17.44
N ILE A 271 14.13 1.85 18.56
CA ILE A 271 14.30 0.41 18.68
C ILE A 271 13.47 -0.06 19.87
N THR A 272 12.61 -1.06 19.65
CA THR A 272 11.69 -1.61 20.66
C THR A 272 12.18 -2.92 21.28
N VAL A 273 13.32 -3.46 20.81
CA VAL A 273 13.90 -4.73 21.26
C VAL A 273 15.31 -4.56 21.82
N LYS A 274 15.80 -5.53 22.58
CA LYS A 274 17.18 -5.58 23.10
C LYS A 274 17.91 -6.84 22.65
N ALA A 275 19.24 -6.78 22.66
CA ALA A 275 20.07 -7.96 22.38
C ALA A 275 19.69 -9.12 23.30
N GLY A 276 19.51 -10.31 22.73
CA GLY A 276 19.05 -11.50 23.42
C GLY A 276 17.53 -11.72 23.39
N ASP A 277 16.71 -10.78 22.93
CA ASP A 277 15.27 -11.01 22.78
C ASP A 277 14.98 -12.05 21.69
N SER A 278 13.93 -12.85 21.89
CA SER A 278 13.36 -13.71 20.86
C SER A 278 12.23 -12.96 20.15
N VAL A 279 12.18 -13.06 18.82
CA VAL A 279 11.22 -12.35 17.97
C VAL A 279 10.59 -13.29 16.96
N ASN A 280 9.34 -13.03 16.60
CA ASN A 280 8.61 -13.78 15.58
C ASN A 280 8.35 -12.95 14.33
N ALA A 281 7.99 -13.58 13.21
CA ALA A 281 7.71 -12.86 11.99
C ALA A 281 6.56 -11.86 12.21
N GLY A 282 6.68 -10.68 11.58
CA GLY A 282 5.75 -9.57 11.75
C GLY A 282 5.89 -8.83 13.09
N GLN A 283 6.71 -9.31 14.03
CA GLN A 283 6.94 -8.59 15.28
C GLN A 283 7.74 -7.31 15.04
N ARG A 284 7.25 -6.20 15.59
CA ARG A 284 7.92 -4.90 15.52
C ARG A 284 9.26 -4.90 16.29
N LEU A 285 10.31 -4.53 15.58
CA LEU A 285 11.69 -4.35 16.07
C LEU A 285 12.02 -2.88 16.39
N GLY A 286 11.30 -1.95 15.77
CA GLY A 286 11.50 -0.52 15.92
C GLY A 286 10.72 0.25 14.87
N THR A 287 11.22 1.44 14.56
CA THR A 287 10.65 2.33 13.55
C THR A 287 11.74 2.80 12.61
N SER A 288 11.44 2.83 11.31
CA SER A 288 12.33 3.43 10.31
C SER A 288 12.58 4.91 10.63
N GLY A 289 13.66 5.46 10.07
CA GLY A 289 14.07 6.82 10.38
C GLY A 289 15.18 7.31 9.48
N ASN A 290 15.89 8.33 9.95
CA ASN A 290 16.99 8.96 9.24
C ASN A 290 18.22 9.14 10.14
N THR A 291 18.52 8.15 10.99
CA THR A 291 19.71 8.20 11.86
C THR A 291 20.94 7.69 11.12
N GLY A 292 22.13 8.16 11.51
CA GLY A 292 23.41 7.80 10.90
C GLY A 292 24.06 8.95 10.14
N ASN A 293 25.33 8.80 9.80
CA ASN A 293 26.11 9.85 9.12
C ASN A 293 26.28 9.61 7.61
N ARG A 294 25.66 8.55 7.07
CA ARG A 294 25.68 8.19 5.64
C ARG A 294 24.27 7.99 5.08
N THR A 295 23.36 8.90 5.44
CA THR A 295 21.96 8.88 4.98
C THR A 295 21.60 10.22 4.34
N THR A 296 20.78 10.19 3.30
CA THR A 296 20.30 11.38 2.56
C THR A 296 18.82 11.69 2.82
N GLY A 297 18.12 10.84 3.56
CA GLY A 297 16.69 10.93 3.78
C GLY A 297 16.18 9.69 4.53
N GLU A 298 14.94 9.75 4.97
CA GLU A 298 14.32 8.66 5.72
C GLU A 298 14.10 7.41 4.85
N HIS A 299 14.64 6.28 5.31
CA HIS A 299 14.51 4.97 4.67
C HIS A 299 14.89 3.85 5.64
N LEU A 300 14.52 2.61 5.31
CA LEU A 300 15.10 1.42 5.94
C LEU A 300 16.21 0.88 5.05
N HIS A 301 17.43 0.81 5.56
CA HIS A 301 18.48 -0.01 4.94
C HIS A 301 18.43 -1.42 5.54
N PHE A 302 18.10 -2.39 4.69
CA PHE A 302 17.94 -3.80 5.05
C PHE A 302 19.07 -4.65 4.47
N GLY A 303 19.94 -5.18 5.32
CA GLY A 303 21.06 -6.03 4.94
C GLY A 303 20.83 -7.50 5.31
N VAL A 304 21.35 -8.42 4.49
CA VAL A 304 21.28 -9.86 4.75
C VAL A 304 22.67 -10.46 4.69
N THR A 305 23.03 -11.23 5.72
CA THR A 305 24.31 -11.93 5.81
C THR A 305 24.09 -13.39 6.16
N ASN A 306 24.60 -14.30 5.32
CA ASN A 306 24.68 -15.71 5.65
C ASN A 306 25.94 -15.97 6.48
N ILE A 307 25.78 -16.72 7.57
CA ILE A 307 26.86 -17.22 8.41
C ILE A 307 26.85 -18.73 8.28
N TYR A 308 27.91 -19.28 7.72
CA TYR A 308 28.06 -20.71 7.53
C TYR A 308 28.57 -21.39 8.81
N SER A 309 28.38 -22.70 8.91
CA SER A 309 28.80 -23.50 10.07
C SER A 309 30.31 -23.46 10.35
N ASP A 310 31.13 -23.15 9.35
CA ASP A 310 32.58 -22.92 9.47
C ASP A 310 32.95 -21.51 10.01
N GLY A 311 31.95 -20.65 10.24
CA GLY A 311 32.11 -19.27 10.71
C GLY A 311 32.27 -18.24 9.58
N THR A 312 32.35 -18.68 8.32
CA THR A 312 32.45 -17.79 7.15
C THR A 312 31.19 -16.94 7.03
N LYS A 313 31.35 -15.65 6.71
CA LYS A 313 30.24 -14.71 6.51
C LYS A 313 30.18 -14.25 5.06
N ARG A 314 28.98 -14.20 4.49
CA ARG A 314 28.75 -13.70 3.14
C ARG A 314 27.54 -12.77 3.13
N GLU A 315 27.75 -11.55 2.65
CA GLU A 315 26.66 -10.63 2.34
C GLU A 315 25.90 -11.15 1.11
N VAL A 316 24.58 -11.15 1.20
CA VAL A 316 23.67 -11.68 0.18
C VAL A 316 22.79 -10.55 -0.32
N ASP A 317 22.44 -10.57 -1.61
CA ASP A 317 21.41 -9.70 -2.15
C ASP A 317 20.10 -9.92 -1.36
N PRO A 318 19.60 -8.92 -0.61
CA PRO A 318 18.39 -9.08 0.17
C PRO A 318 17.17 -9.44 -0.68
N ALA A 319 17.13 -9.08 -1.97
CA ALA A 319 16.05 -9.50 -2.86
C ALA A 319 15.99 -11.03 -3.03
N ALA A 320 17.13 -11.72 -2.97
CA ALA A 320 17.16 -13.20 -3.02
C ALA A 320 16.52 -13.80 -1.78
N TYR A 321 16.86 -13.26 -0.61
CA TYR A 321 16.29 -13.65 0.67
C TYR A 321 14.79 -13.33 0.75
N LEU A 322 14.38 -12.14 0.30
CA LEU A 322 12.98 -11.75 0.25
C LEU A 322 12.16 -12.65 -0.68
N ALA A 323 12.73 -13.07 -1.82
CA ALA A 323 12.08 -14.03 -2.73
C ALA A 323 11.88 -15.41 -2.06
N GLU A 324 12.90 -15.90 -1.33
CA GLU A 324 12.82 -17.15 -0.58
C GLU A 324 11.72 -17.11 0.48
N ILE A 325 11.70 -16.09 1.34
CA ILE A 325 10.68 -15.98 2.39
C ILE A 325 9.29 -15.68 1.82
N ALA A 326 9.21 -14.98 0.67
CA ALA A 326 7.94 -14.76 0.00
C ALA A 326 7.35 -16.07 -0.53
N GLN A 327 8.17 -16.93 -1.13
CA GLN A 327 7.74 -18.23 -1.58
C GLN A 327 7.28 -19.11 -0.41
N LYS A 328 8.05 -19.13 0.70
CA LYS A 328 7.72 -19.93 1.89
C LYS A 328 6.49 -19.43 2.63
N GLY A 329 6.34 -18.11 2.74
CA GLY A 329 5.23 -17.44 3.42
C GLY A 329 4.02 -17.17 2.54
N ASN A 330 4.04 -17.53 1.25
CA ASN A 330 3.02 -17.16 0.27
C ASN A 330 2.75 -15.63 0.22
N ILE A 331 3.80 -14.83 0.40
CA ILE A 331 3.73 -13.37 0.36
C ILE A 331 3.64 -12.92 -1.10
N LYS A 332 2.60 -12.16 -1.42
CA LYS A 332 2.32 -11.70 -2.79
C LYS A 332 2.91 -10.34 -3.13
N GLN A 333 3.41 -9.61 -2.12
CA GLN A 333 3.99 -8.29 -2.29
C GLN A 333 5.17 -8.32 -3.28
N GLN A 334 5.24 -7.30 -4.12
CA GLN A 334 6.38 -7.11 -5.04
C GLN A 334 7.51 -6.31 -4.37
N VAL A 335 8.73 -6.39 -4.91
CA VAL A 335 9.84 -5.54 -4.47
C VAL A 335 10.33 -4.74 -5.67
N MET A 336 9.83 -3.51 -5.79
CA MET A 336 9.95 -2.74 -7.02
C MET A 336 11.13 -1.76 -6.96
N TYR A 337 12.00 -1.81 -7.98
CA TYR A 337 13.11 -0.89 -8.19
C TYR A 337 13.12 -0.43 -9.65
N ASN A 338 13.03 0.88 -9.89
CA ASN A 338 13.04 1.47 -11.24
C ASN A 338 12.11 0.73 -12.24
N GLY A 339 10.88 0.45 -11.81
CA GLY A 339 9.87 -0.22 -12.63
C GLY A 339 10.07 -1.73 -12.79
N SER A 340 11.05 -2.35 -12.13
CA SER A 340 11.33 -3.79 -12.22
C SER A 340 11.11 -4.48 -10.87
N ASP A 341 10.54 -5.69 -10.88
CA ASP A 341 10.35 -6.51 -9.68
C ASP A 341 11.63 -7.30 -9.36
N LEU A 342 12.34 -6.90 -8.32
CA LEU A 342 13.61 -7.50 -7.91
C LEU A 342 13.48 -8.97 -7.47
N LEU A 343 12.28 -9.45 -7.14
CA LEU A 343 12.07 -10.86 -6.78
C LEU A 343 11.95 -11.76 -8.01
N ALA A 344 11.58 -11.21 -9.17
CA ALA A 344 11.28 -11.99 -10.37
C ALA A 344 12.47 -12.84 -10.82
N LYS A 345 13.70 -12.33 -10.69
CA LYS A 345 14.95 -13.02 -11.03
C LYS A 345 15.26 -14.25 -10.15
N TYR A 346 14.52 -14.46 -9.07
CA TYR A 346 14.73 -15.54 -8.10
C TYR A 346 13.57 -16.55 -7.99
N ARG A 347 12.51 -16.42 -8.81
CA ARG A 347 11.41 -17.40 -8.88
C ARG A 347 11.74 -18.44 -9.97
N ASP A 348 11.89 -19.72 -9.60
CA ASP A 348 12.46 -20.76 -10.47
C ASP A 348 11.63 -21.15 -11.73
N ASN A 349 12.36 -21.22 -12.86
CA ASN A 349 12.29 -22.14 -14.01
C ASN A 349 11.07 -22.16 -14.97
N GLU A 350 11.14 -21.36 -16.04
CA GLU A 350 11.21 -21.77 -17.47
C GLU A 350 11.00 -20.50 -18.34
N ASN A 351 11.92 -20.26 -19.29
CA ASN A 351 12.07 -19.07 -20.14
C ASN A 351 12.65 -17.81 -19.46
N ILE A 352 13.96 -17.65 -19.62
CA ILE A 352 14.63 -16.34 -19.59
C ILE A 352 14.07 -15.53 -20.78
N ASN A 353 12.97 -14.83 -20.55
CA ASN A 353 12.42 -13.75 -21.39
C ASN A 353 11.22 -13.20 -20.60
N THR A 354 11.37 -12.28 -19.67
CA THR A 354 11.79 -10.89 -19.89
C THR A 354 11.74 -10.26 -18.51
N ASP A 355 12.78 -9.54 -18.08
CA ASP A 355 12.59 -8.42 -17.15
C ASP A 355 11.56 -7.52 -17.84
N LYS A 356 10.27 -7.70 -17.53
CA LYS A 356 9.25 -6.75 -17.97
C LYS A 356 9.34 -5.56 -17.03
N THR A 357 10.40 -4.78 -17.24
CA THR A 357 10.47 -3.42 -16.75
C THR A 357 9.21 -2.72 -17.23
N MET A 358 8.48 -2.15 -16.28
CA MET A 358 7.27 -1.41 -16.59
C MET A 358 7.61 -0.20 -17.46
N ALA A 359 6.72 0.10 -18.40
CA ALA A 359 6.81 1.36 -19.14
C ALA A 359 6.82 2.55 -18.16
N PRO A 360 7.54 3.64 -18.45
CA PRO A 360 7.68 4.78 -17.53
C PRO A 360 6.38 5.38 -17.03
N ASP A 361 5.36 5.48 -17.88
CA ASP A 361 4.05 5.97 -17.48
C ASP A 361 3.32 5.00 -16.53
N ALA A 362 3.45 3.69 -16.76
CA ALA A 362 2.87 2.65 -15.92
C ALA A 362 3.59 2.59 -14.55
N TRP A 363 4.92 2.73 -14.54
CA TRP A 363 5.70 2.79 -13.32
C TRP A 363 5.32 4.01 -12.47
N MET A 364 5.23 5.18 -13.11
CA MET A 364 4.78 6.39 -12.45
C MET A 364 3.38 6.24 -11.86
N LYS A 365 2.42 5.70 -12.63
CA LYS A 365 1.07 5.42 -12.15
C LYS A 365 1.08 4.51 -10.91
N LYS A 366 1.88 3.44 -10.91
CA LYS A 366 1.99 2.51 -9.77
C LYS A 366 2.55 3.18 -8.52
N LEU A 367 3.54 4.07 -8.66
CA LEU A 367 4.07 4.85 -7.54
C LEU A 367 3.05 5.85 -6.97
N LEU A 368 2.17 6.40 -7.81
CA LEU A 368 1.17 7.39 -7.42
C LEU A 368 -0.13 6.78 -6.88
N SER A 369 -0.53 5.63 -7.42
CA SER A 369 -1.78 4.97 -7.04
C SER A 369 -1.71 4.29 -5.68
N SER A 370 -0.50 4.06 -5.17
CA SER A 370 -0.29 3.21 -4.01
C SER A 370 0.10 4.02 -2.79
N GLU A 371 -0.68 3.85 -1.71
CA GLU A 371 -0.33 4.28 -0.36
C GLU A 371 0.96 3.58 0.14
N ASP A 372 1.36 2.47 -0.51
CA ASP A 372 2.50 1.63 -0.17
C ASP A 372 3.86 2.12 -0.67
N SER A 373 3.88 3.12 -1.55
CA SER A 373 5.16 3.68 -2.01
C SER A 373 5.97 4.28 -0.85
N GLY A 374 5.34 4.53 0.32
CA GLY A 374 5.96 5.24 1.44
C GLY A 374 6.25 6.72 1.12
N VAL A 375 5.90 7.16 -0.10
CA VAL A 375 6.09 8.54 -0.56
C VAL A 375 4.99 9.44 0.01
N GLY A 376 3.83 8.92 0.42
CA GLY A 376 2.81 9.66 1.18
C GLY A 376 2.21 10.84 0.41
N ILE A 377 1.57 10.55 -0.72
CA ILE A 377 0.93 11.52 -1.62
C ILE A 377 -0.61 11.39 -1.61
N SER A 378 -1.14 10.25 -1.16
CA SER A 378 -2.58 10.04 -0.93
C SER A 378 -3.01 10.73 0.37
N GLY A 379 -4.11 11.49 0.35
CA GLY A 379 -4.73 12.07 1.56
C GLY A 379 -5.09 13.56 1.51
N CYS A 380 -4.72 14.30 0.46
CA CYS A 380 -5.20 15.66 0.29
C CYS A 380 -6.47 15.67 -0.59
N ASN A 381 -7.65 15.64 0.04
CA ASN A 381 -8.94 15.92 -0.62
C ASN A 381 -9.08 17.41 -1.07
N ASP A 382 -7.95 18.09 -1.31
CA ASP A 382 -7.89 19.47 -1.78
C ASP A 382 -7.69 19.46 -3.30
N PRO A 383 -8.65 19.99 -4.07
CA PRO A 383 -8.55 20.09 -5.53
C PRO A 383 -7.28 20.79 -6.02
N ILE A 384 -6.71 21.71 -5.24
CA ILE A 384 -5.46 22.41 -5.60
C ILE A 384 -4.28 21.45 -5.52
N VAL A 385 -4.25 20.58 -4.52
CA VAL A 385 -3.18 19.58 -4.35
C VAL A 385 -3.27 18.53 -5.45
N GLU A 386 -4.47 18.09 -5.82
CA GLU A 386 -4.67 17.17 -6.95
C GLU A 386 -4.18 17.77 -8.28
N MET A 387 -4.47 19.06 -8.54
CA MET A 387 -3.96 19.77 -9.71
C MET A 387 -2.44 19.94 -9.68
N ALA A 388 -1.87 20.27 -8.52
CA ALA A 388 -0.42 20.40 -8.35
C ALA A 388 0.27 19.06 -8.62
N MET A 389 -0.27 17.97 -8.09
CA MET A 389 0.25 16.63 -8.29
C MET A 389 0.14 16.20 -9.75
N THR A 390 -0.98 16.45 -10.41
CA THR A 390 -1.16 16.11 -11.84
C THR A 390 -0.16 16.88 -12.72
N ALA A 391 0.04 18.17 -12.46
CA ALA A 391 1.03 18.97 -13.19
C ALA A 391 2.46 18.46 -12.91
N PHE A 392 2.77 18.17 -11.66
CA PHE A 392 4.06 17.66 -11.23
C PHE A 392 4.39 16.31 -11.90
N THR A 393 3.47 15.35 -11.88
CA THR A 393 3.69 14.02 -12.46
C THR A 393 3.83 14.08 -13.97
N SER A 394 3.02 14.91 -14.63
CA SER A 394 3.13 15.11 -16.08
C SER A 394 4.43 15.83 -16.48
N LEU A 395 4.90 16.81 -15.69
CA LEU A 395 6.21 17.44 -15.86
C LEU A 395 7.34 16.45 -15.65
N MET A 396 7.21 15.56 -14.66
CA MET A 396 8.22 14.55 -14.35
C MET A 396 8.41 13.61 -15.54
N LEU A 397 7.33 13.15 -16.16
CA LEU A 397 7.41 12.27 -17.32
C LEU A 397 8.10 12.98 -18.49
N LEU A 398 7.73 14.25 -18.73
CA LEU A 398 8.34 15.06 -19.77
C LEU A 398 9.84 15.31 -19.52
N ALA A 399 10.23 15.62 -18.28
CA ALA A 399 11.62 15.83 -17.89
C ALA A 399 12.44 14.55 -18.02
N ALA A 400 11.91 13.42 -17.53
CA ALA A 400 12.55 12.12 -17.67
C ALA A 400 12.81 11.78 -19.15
N GLN A 401 11.85 12.04 -20.04
CA GLN A 401 12.02 11.79 -21.48
C GLN A 401 13.07 12.68 -22.16
N ILE A 402 13.41 13.83 -21.58
CA ILE A 402 14.42 14.74 -22.14
C ILE A 402 15.83 14.29 -21.75
N ASP A 403 16.00 13.93 -20.48
CA ASP A 403 17.33 13.65 -19.92
C ASP A 403 17.79 12.21 -20.14
N ALA A 404 16.83 11.28 -20.24
CA ALA A 404 17.11 9.85 -20.34
C ALA A 404 17.01 9.32 -21.78
N LYS A 405 17.96 8.47 -22.14
CA LYS A 405 18.06 7.84 -23.46
C LYS A 405 17.40 6.45 -23.53
N SER A 406 17.08 5.85 -22.38
CA SER A 406 16.41 4.55 -22.27
C SER A 406 15.24 4.57 -21.28
N GLU A 407 14.32 3.61 -21.39
CA GLU A 407 13.20 3.45 -20.43
C GLU A 407 13.70 3.18 -19.01
N GLU A 408 14.82 2.46 -18.86
CA GLU A 408 15.46 2.22 -17.56
C GLU A 408 15.95 3.52 -16.91
N GLU A 409 16.60 4.39 -17.69
CA GLU A 409 17.04 5.71 -17.22
C GLU A 409 15.83 6.60 -16.88
N GLN A 410 14.74 6.52 -17.66
CA GLN A 410 13.49 7.24 -17.37
C GLN A 410 12.87 6.75 -16.05
N ASN A 411 12.79 5.43 -15.84
CA ASN A 411 12.28 4.85 -14.60
C ASN A 411 13.14 5.21 -13.38
N ALA A 412 14.47 5.26 -13.55
CA ALA A 412 15.38 5.72 -12.51
C ALA A 412 15.15 7.20 -12.17
N ALA A 413 14.99 8.06 -13.18
CA ALA A 413 14.67 9.46 -12.99
C ALA A 413 13.33 9.66 -12.28
N ILE A 414 12.28 8.94 -12.69
CA ILE A 414 10.95 8.94 -12.04
C ILE A 414 11.06 8.51 -10.58
N SER A 415 11.77 7.41 -10.30
CA SER A 415 11.95 6.90 -8.95
C SER A 415 12.66 7.92 -8.05
N ALA A 416 13.74 8.53 -8.55
CA ALA A 416 14.48 9.56 -7.82
C ALA A 416 13.65 10.83 -7.59
N ALA A 417 12.85 11.22 -8.58
CA ALA A 417 12.00 12.39 -8.49
C ALA A 417 10.85 12.19 -7.48
N MET A 418 10.25 11.00 -7.47
CA MET A 418 9.21 10.62 -6.52
C MET A 418 9.76 10.50 -5.09
N ASP A 419 10.90 9.84 -4.90
CA ASP A 419 11.55 9.71 -3.59
C ASP A 419 11.83 11.08 -2.94
N ARG A 420 12.36 12.01 -3.73
CA ARG A 420 12.73 13.36 -3.29
C ARG A 420 11.58 14.37 -3.35
N ARG A 421 10.45 14.00 -3.96
CA ARG A 421 9.36 14.90 -4.36
C ARG A 421 9.86 16.14 -5.12
N ARG A 422 10.83 15.93 -6.02
CA ARG A 422 11.55 16.99 -6.76
C ARG A 422 11.79 16.58 -8.20
N ILE A 423 11.59 17.50 -9.13
CA ILE A 423 11.88 17.32 -10.55
C ILE A 423 12.97 18.32 -10.93
N ASP A 424 14.02 17.82 -11.59
CA ASP A 424 14.99 18.68 -12.27
C ASP A 424 14.40 19.12 -13.61
N LEU A 425 14.25 20.43 -13.79
CA LEU A 425 13.74 21.06 -15.00
C LEU A 425 14.83 21.84 -15.72
N THR A 426 16.11 21.67 -15.33
CA THR A 426 17.22 22.46 -15.89
C THR A 426 17.33 22.30 -17.39
N SER A 427 17.17 21.08 -17.91
CA SER A 427 17.20 20.81 -19.36
C SER A 427 16.03 21.42 -20.14
N LEU A 428 14.93 21.74 -19.46
CA LEU A 428 13.78 22.45 -20.04
C LEU A 428 13.99 23.97 -20.07
N MET A 429 14.97 24.50 -19.33
CA MET A 429 15.14 25.94 -19.12
C MET A 429 16.51 26.42 -19.61
N PRO A 430 16.71 26.55 -20.94
CA PRO A 430 17.95 27.07 -21.50
C PRO A 430 18.30 28.44 -20.91
N GLY A 431 19.49 28.56 -20.33
CA GLY A 431 19.95 29.80 -19.66
C GLY A 431 19.84 29.78 -18.14
N MET A 432 19.23 28.74 -17.54
CA MET A 432 19.31 28.49 -16.11
C MET A 432 20.47 27.54 -15.81
N LYS A 433 21.20 27.79 -14.70
CA LYS A 433 22.20 26.84 -14.17
C LYS A 433 21.53 25.70 -13.42
N THR A 434 20.43 26.00 -12.71
CA THR A 434 19.58 25.02 -12.05
C THR A 434 18.13 25.48 -12.10
N CYS A 435 17.21 24.56 -12.37
CA CYS A 435 15.78 24.77 -12.24
C CYS A 435 15.14 23.53 -11.61
N GLU A 436 14.48 23.67 -10.46
CA GLU A 436 13.86 22.59 -9.69
C GLU A 436 12.39 22.93 -9.41
N LEU A 437 11.51 21.95 -9.57
CA LEU A 437 10.16 22.00 -9.02
C LEU A 437 10.03 20.97 -7.90
N SER A 438 9.55 21.36 -6.74
CA SER A 438 9.36 20.48 -5.58
C SER A 438 7.93 20.55 -5.04
N ILE A 439 7.39 19.42 -4.56
CA ILE A 439 6.12 19.39 -3.84
C ILE A 439 6.39 19.21 -2.33
N GLU A 440 5.98 20.18 -1.54
CA GLU A 440 6.06 20.13 -0.07
C GLU A 440 4.99 19.21 0.53
N GLU A 441 5.10 18.87 1.82
CA GLU A 441 4.17 17.96 2.49
C GLU A 441 2.73 18.47 2.58
N ASN A 442 2.54 19.80 2.53
CA ASN A 442 1.24 20.46 2.48
C ASN A 442 0.69 20.58 1.03
N GLY A 443 1.34 19.96 0.04
CA GLY A 443 0.94 20.00 -1.36
C GLY A 443 1.37 21.24 -2.13
N LYS A 444 2.14 22.15 -1.52
CA LYS A 444 2.63 23.36 -2.19
C LYS A 444 3.71 23.03 -3.21
N ALA A 445 3.53 23.54 -4.44
CA ALA A 445 4.49 23.42 -5.52
C ALA A 445 5.46 24.60 -5.52
N ILE A 446 6.71 24.37 -5.13
CA ILE A 446 7.76 25.40 -5.08
C ILE A 446 8.68 25.27 -6.29
N LEU A 447 8.76 26.32 -7.10
CA LEU A 447 9.71 26.46 -8.20
C LEU A 447 10.95 27.23 -7.71
N LYS A 448 12.13 26.64 -7.92
CA LYS A 448 13.43 27.26 -7.66
C LYS A 448 14.23 27.35 -8.94
N ALA A 449 14.78 28.51 -9.25
CA ALA A 449 15.64 28.69 -10.41
C ALA A 449 16.81 29.63 -10.10
N ASP A 450 17.97 29.32 -10.68
CA ASP A 450 19.21 30.06 -10.52
C ASP A 450 19.95 30.11 -11.87
N ASN A 451 20.30 31.31 -12.34
CA ASN A 451 21.16 31.50 -13.53
C ASN A 451 22.55 32.09 -13.19
N GLY A 452 22.84 32.33 -11.91
CA GLY A 452 24.05 32.95 -11.38
C GLY A 452 23.87 34.40 -10.97
N GLU A 453 22.96 35.13 -11.60
CA GLU A 453 22.66 36.53 -11.29
C GLU A 453 21.32 36.68 -10.57
N LEU A 454 20.34 35.90 -11.01
CA LEU A 454 19.00 35.81 -10.47
C LEU A 454 18.82 34.48 -9.74
N LYS A 455 18.33 34.55 -8.49
CA LYS A 455 17.89 33.40 -7.71
C LYS A 455 16.45 33.61 -7.27
N ILE A 456 15.58 32.68 -7.63
CA ILE A 456 14.17 32.70 -7.24
C ILE A 456 13.78 31.43 -6.49
N SER A 457 12.82 31.55 -5.58
CA SER A 457 12.19 30.43 -4.89
C SER A 457 10.76 30.83 -4.55
N ARG A 458 9.78 30.30 -5.27
CA ARG A 458 8.38 30.73 -5.13
C ARG A 458 7.40 29.58 -5.30
N GLU A 459 6.29 29.68 -4.58
CA GLU A 459 5.10 28.85 -4.74
C GLU A 459 4.35 29.19 -6.05
N LEU A 460 4.06 28.15 -6.84
CA LEU A 460 3.21 28.25 -8.02
C LEU A 460 1.75 28.45 -7.61
N THR A 461 1.11 29.42 -8.24
CA THR A 461 -0.33 29.68 -8.05
C THR A 461 -1.17 28.58 -8.69
N SER A 462 -2.41 28.41 -8.21
CA SER A 462 -3.37 27.47 -8.81
C SER A 462 -3.62 27.73 -10.29
N ALA A 463 -3.55 28.99 -10.74
CA ALA A 463 -3.68 29.36 -12.15
C ALA A 463 -2.47 28.93 -12.99
N GLU A 464 -1.26 29.03 -12.44
CA GLU A 464 -0.03 28.55 -13.10
C GLU A 464 -0.02 27.03 -13.19
N LEU A 465 -0.40 26.33 -12.11
CA LEU A 465 -0.55 24.88 -12.08
C LEU A 465 -1.63 24.38 -13.05
N SER A 466 -2.77 25.07 -13.11
CA SER A 466 -3.83 24.77 -14.07
C SER A 466 -3.34 24.86 -15.52
N ARG A 467 -2.64 25.95 -15.87
CA ARG A 467 -2.09 26.13 -17.23
C ARG A 467 -1.06 25.07 -17.57
N LEU A 468 -0.17 24.72 -16.64
CA LEU A 468 0.81 23.64 -16.82
C LEU A 468 0.08 22.31 -17.07
N SER A 469 -0.87 21.95 -16.23
CA SER A 469 -1.65 20.72 -16.35
C SER A 469 -2.37 20.61 -17.71
N VAL A 470 -3.03 21.68 -18.16
CA VAL A 470 -3.72 21.72 -19.46
C VAL A 470 -2.77 21.49 -20.63
N VAL A 471 -1.58 22.11 -20.61
CA VAL A 471 -0.58 21.94 -21.67
C VAL A 471 -0.06 20.50 -21.68
N LEU A 472 0.27 19.96 -20.51
CA LEU A 472 0.91 18.65 -20.37
C LEU A 472 -0.05 17.50 -20.73
N ASN A 473 -1.32 17.63 -20.36
CA ASN A 473 -2.36 16.62 -20.61
C ASN A 473 -3.07 16.79 -21.97
N SER A 474 -2.61 17.71 -22.82
CA SER A 474 -3.21 17.87 -24.15
C SER A 474 -2.79 16.74 -25.09
N ASN A 475 -3.79 16.01 -25.60
CA ASN A 475 -3.59 14.99 -26.63
C ASN A 475 -3.40 15.59 -28.04
N GLU A 476 -3.62 16.89 -28.21
CA GLU A 476 -3.49 17.59 -29.49
C GLU A 476 -2.08 18.13 -29.73
N LEU A 477 -1.28 18.28 -28.67
CA LEU A 477 0.07 18.83 -28.74
C LEU A 477 1.11 17.74 -28.91
N SER A 478 2.04 17.94 -29.84
CA SER A 478 3.27 17.16 -29.90
C SER A 478 4.14 17.40 -28.65
N GLU A 479 4.98 16.44 -28.29
CA GLU A 479 5.89 16.57 -27.14
C GLU A 479 6.81 17.79 -27.25
N GLU A 480 7.28 18.13 -28.45
CA GLU A 480 8.04 19.36 -28.68
C GLU A 480 7.21 20.63 -28.41
N SER A 481 5.94 20.63 -28.80
CA SER A 481 5.02 21.74 -28.52
C SER A 481 4.72 21.87 -27.02
N LYS A 482 4.57 20.73 -26.31
CA LYS A 482 4.42 20.71 -24.85
C LYS A 482 5.65 21.31 -24.18
N ARG A 483 6.86 20.88 -24.58
CA ARG A 483 8.13 21.44 -24.07
C ARG A 483 8.21 22.95 -24.26
N MET A 484 7.97 23.46 -25.46
CA MET A 484 8.03 24.91 -25.73
C MET A 484 7.04 25.69 -24.88
N ARG A 485 5.79 25.21 -24.75
CA ARG A 485 4.75 25.88 -23.96
C ARG A 485 5.04 25.85 -22.46
N VAL A 486 5.48 24.72 -21.93
CA VAL A 486 5.92 24.58 -20.53
C VAL A 486 7.07 25.54 -20.23
N THR A 487 8.09 25.56 -21.09
CA THR A 487 9.25 26.45 -20.96
C THR A 487 8.81 27.92 -20.93
N GLY A 488 7.91 28.33 -21.83
CA GLY A 488 7.36 29.69 -21.85
C GLY A 488 6.58 30.04 -20.58
N LEU A 489 5.77 29.11 -20.07
CA LEU A 489 5.03 29.29 -18.81
C LEU A 489 5.99 29.48 -17.63
N LEU A 490 6.97 28.59 -17.48
CA LEU A 490 7.96 28.66 -16.40
C LEU A 490 8.78 29.94 -16.49
N ASN A 491 9.26 30.32 -17.68
CA ASN A 491 9.97 31.60 -17.87
C ASN A 491 9.13 32.80 -17.47
N THR A 492 7.83 32.78 -17.77
CA THR A 492 6.92 33.85 -17.37
C THR A 492 6.82 33.95 -15.84
N VAL A 493 6.71 32.82 -15.14
CA VAL A 493 6.74 32.79 -13.67
C VAL A 493 8.03 33.41 -13.14
N ILE A 494 9.19 32.95 -13.66
CA ILE A 494 10.51 33.41 -13.21
C ILE A 494 10.68 34.92 -13.41
N LEU A 495 10.35 35.41 -14.61
CA LEU A 495 10.50 36.83 -14.94
C LEU A 495 9.54 37.71 -14.15
N SER A 496 8.31 37.24 -13.90
CA SER A 496 7.34 37.98 -13.07
C SER A 496 7.85 38.16 -11.64
N GLU A 497 8.49 37.13 -11.08
CA GLU A 497 9.05 37.17 -9.74
C GLU A 497 10.27 38.09 -9.66
N ALA A 498 11.17 37.98 -10.64
CA ALA A 498 12.34 38.85 -10.74
C ALA A 498 11.94 40.34 -10.83
N ALA A 499 10.89 40.64 -11.60
CA ALA A 499 10.35 42.00 -11.72
C ALA A 499 9.77 42.51 -10.40
N SER A 500 9.01 41.67 -9.69
CA SER A 500 8.45 41.99 -8.37
C SER A 500 9.56 42.31 -7.36
N TRP A 501 10.59 41.47 -7.31
CA TRP A 501 11.73 41.66 -6.40
C TRP A 501 12.51 42.95 -6.72
N ASN A 502 12.78 43.21 -8.00
CA ASN A 502 13.44 44.45 -8.43
C ASN A 502 12.62 45.70 -8.06
N PHE A 503 11.29 45.63 -8.17
CA PHE A 503 10.40 46.72 -7.79
C PHE A 503 10.43 46.99 -6.27
N GLU A 504 10.36 45.93 -5.46
CA GLU A 504 10.45 46.04 -3.99
C GLU A 504 11.79 46.62 -3.53
N GLN A 505 12.90 46.18 -4.13
CA GLN A 505 14.23 46.73 -3.87
C GLN A 505 14.30 48.22 -4.23
N GLY A 506 13.77 48.61 -5.40
CA GLY A 506 13.72 50.01 -5.82
C GLY A 506 12.90 50.89 -4.86
N MET A 507 11.75 50.39 -4.40
CA MET A 507 10.89 51.09 -3.44
C MET A 507 11.57 51.25 -2.06
N SER A 508 12.25 50.20 -1.58
CA SER A 508 12.98 50.24 -0.31
C SER A 508 14.16 51.22 -0.36
N GLN A 509 14.90 51.26 -1.48
CA GLN A 509 15.97 52.23 -1.68
C GLN A 509 15.44 53.68 -1.74
N GLN A 510 14.30 53.91 -2.40
CA GLN A 510 13.66 55.22 -2.42
C GLN A 510 13.14 55.65 -1.04
N GLN A 511 12.58 54.75 -0.25
CA GLN A 511 12.21 55.03 1.14
C GLN A 511 13.43 55.37 1.99
N THR A 512 14.51 54.59 1.86
CA THR A 512 15.75 54.82 2.61
C THR A 512 16.39 56.17 2.23
N GLN A 513 16.38 56.53 0.95
CA GLN A 513 16.84 57.84 0.45
C GLN A 513 15.93 58.99 0.94
N ALA A 514 14.62 58.80 0.96
CA ALA A 514 13.68 59.79 1.48
C ALA A 514 13.83 59.98 3.01
N GLU A 515 14.17 58.94 3.75
CA GLU A 515 14.46 59.01 5.19
C GLU A 515 15.82 59.64 5.48
N THR A 516 16.83 59.42 4.64
CA THR A 516 18.14 60.11 4.76
C THR A 516 18.08 61.57 4.36
N MET A 517 17.20 61.97 3.43
CA MET A 517 16.98 63.39 3.11
C MET A 517 16.13 64.13 4.15
N LYS A 518 15.46 63.41 5.07
CA LYS A 518 14.66 63.99 6.17
C LYS A 518 15.43 64.11 7.50
N ARG A 519 16.63 63.52 7.59
CA ARG A 519 17.60 63.74 8.66
C ARG A 519 18.61 64.80 8.25
#